data_AF-A0A1Y1MUV1-F1
#
_entry.id   AF-A0A1Y1MUV1-F1
#
_cell.length_a   1.000
_cell.length_b   1.000
_cell.length_c   1.000
_cell.angle_alpha   90.00
_cell.angle_beta   90.00
_cell.angle_gamma   90.00
#
_symmetry.space_group_name_H-M   'P 1'
#
loop_
_entity.id
_entity.type
_entity.pdbx_description
1 polymer ?
#
loop_
_entity_poly.entity_id
_entity_poly.type
_entity_poly.pdbx_seq_one_letter_code
_entity_poly.pdbx_strand_id
1 'polypeptide(L)'
;TPTQFCEAPQADFSDTLKEVGFSSDLCLVTERTYTVSKAMLLGFIEAVCTFTIPENLLKEFCQDHYRRMKKQYSVWQNDQGEVYLSFPFIFLVAHAAKV
;
A
#
# COMPACT_ATOMS: atom_id res chain seq x y z
N THR A 1 10.23 0.84 16.43
CA THR A 1 9.33 1.98 16.68
C THR A 1 8.12 1.79 15.81
N PRO A 2 6.87 1.84 16.32
CA PRO A 2 5.70 1.77 15.44
C PRO A 2 5.74 2.98 14.51
N THR A 3 5.38 2.75 13.24
CA THR A 3 5.41 3.69 12.13
C THR A 3 4.87 5.05 12.56
N GLN A 4 5.73 6.07 12.64
CA GLN A 4 5.30 7.44 12.87
C GLN A 4 4.43 7.85 11.69
N PHE A 5 3.13 7.99 11.93
CA PHE A 5 2.24 8.65 11.00
C PHE A 5 2.66 10.13 10.97
N CYS A 6 3.15 10.60 9.83
CA CYS A 6 3.33 12.03 9.61
C CYS A 6 1.94 12.64 9.38
N GLU A 7 1.55 13.64 10.18
CA GLU A 7 0.26 14.33 10.03
C GLU A 7 0.16 15.13 8.73
N ALA A 8 1.31 15.51 8.14
CA ALA A 8 1.41 16.27 6.90
C ALA A 8 2.46 15.64 5.95
N PRO A 9 2.19 14.46 5.37
CA PRO A 9 3.17 13.69 4.59
C PRO A 9 3.67 14.43 3.33
N GLN A 10 2.89 15.38 2.83
CA GLN A 10 3.29 16.25 1.72
C GLN A 10 4.39 17.23 2.12
N ALA A 11 4.21 17.94 3.24
CA ALA A 11 5.18 18.93 3.70
C ALA A 11 6.50 18.25 4.05
N ASP A 12 6.43 17.16 4.81
CA ASP A 12 7.57 16.35 5.22
C ASP A 12 8.40 15.84 4.03
N PHE A 13 7.74 15.31 3.00
CA PHE A 13 8.42 14.87 1.78
C PHE A 13 9.01 16.02 0.98
N SER A 14 8.33 17.18 0.91
CA SER A 14 8.85 18.37 0.24
C SER A 14 10.12 18.88 0.90
N ASP A 15 10.11 18.96 2.24
CA ASP A 15 11.23 19.49 2.99
C ASP A 15 12.43 18.54 2.93
N THR A 16 12.19 17.23 2.98
CA THR A 16 13.23 16.21 2.75
C THR A 16 13.91 16.41 1.38
N LEU A 17 13.15 16.64 0.31
CA LEU A 17 13.71 16.88 -1.03
C LEU A 17 14.55 18.16 -1.09
N LYS A 18 14.11 19.24 -0.41
CA LYS A 18 14.88 20.49 -0.32
C LYS A 18 16.19 20.29 0.44
N GLU A 19 16.17 19.54 1.54
CA GLU A 19 17.37 19.25 2.35
C GLU A 19 18.45 18.54 1.54
N VAL A 20 18.06 17.67 0.60
CA VAL A 20 18.99 16.98 -0.30
C VAL A 20 19.29 17.74 -1.60
N GLY A 21 18.89 19.02 -1.69
CA GLY A 21 19.26 19.91 -2.80
C GLY A 21 18.36 19.82 -4.03
N PHE A 22 17.12 19.36 -3.87
CA PHE A 22 16.14 19.35 -4.96
C PHE A 22 15.10 20.45 -4.77
N SER A 23 14.72 21.11 -5.86
CA SER A 23 13.41 21.76 -5.94
C SER A 23 12.37 20.70 -6.27
N SER A 24 11.16 20.82 -5.74
CA SER A 24 10.11 19.83 -5.98
C SER A 24 8.73 20.45 -6.06
N ASP A 25 7.95 20.01 -7.04
CA ASP A 25 6.49 20.20 -7.09
C ASP A 25 5.81 18.90 -6.68
N LEU A 26 4.90 18.97 -5.70
CA LEU A 26 4.17 17.81 -5.19
C LEU A 26 2.74 17.77 -5.71
N CYS A 27 2.29 16.58 -6.07
CA CYS A 27 0.92 16.30 -6.46
C CYS A 27 0.38 15.10 -5.66
N LEU A 28 -0.79 15.27 -5.02
CA LEU A 28 -1.52 14.18 -4.39
C LEU A 28 -2.46 13.54 -5.40
N VAL A 29 -2.30 12.23 -5.63
CA VAL A 29 -3.17 11.43 -6.48
C VAL A 29 -4.03 10.55 -5.56
N THR A 30 -5.30 10.93 -5.35
CA THR A 30 -6.14 10.35 -4.30
C THR A 30 -6.94 9.10 -4.70
N GLU A 31 -7.06 8.80 -6.00
CA GLU A 31 -8.12 7.86 -6.45
C GLU A 31 -7.66 6.92 -7.55
N ARG A 32 -6.54 6.22 -7.35
CA ARG A 32 -6.18 5.13 -8.24
C ARG A 32 -6.60 3.79 -7.64
N THR A 33 -7.61 3.16 -8.21
CA THR A 33 -8.03 1.81 -7.83
C THR A 33 -7.07 0.78 -8.41
N TYR A 34 -6.55 -0.09 -7.55
CA TYR A 34 -5.75 -1.25 -7.97
C TYR A 34 -6.56 -2.51 -7.76
N THR A 35 -6.52 -3.37 -8.77
CA THR A 35 -7.16 -4.68 -8.76
C THR A 35 -6.08 -5.74 -8.75
N VAL A 36 -6.12 -6.63 -7.75
CA VAL A 36 -5.15 -7.70 -7.58
C VAL A 36 -5.86 -9.04 -7.36
N SER A 37 -5.25 -10.12 -7.82
CA SER A 37 -5.75 -11.46 -7.54
C SER A 37 -5.54 -11.83 -6.07
N LYS A 38 -6.33 -12.79 -5.57
CA LYS A 38 -6.14 -13.37 -4.23
C LYS A 38 -4.69 -13.84 -3.99
N ALA A 39 -4.08 -14.51 -4.97
CA ALA A 39 -2.73 -15.05 -4.84
C ALA A 39 -1.70 -13.93 -4.67
N MET A 40 -1.80 -12.87 -5.48
CA MET A 40 -0.93 -11.71 -5.40
C MET A 40 -1.08 -10.98 -4.06
N LEU A 41 -2.33 -10.77 -3.60
CA LEU A 41 -2.59 -10.11 -2.33
C LEU A 41 -2.03 -10.90 -1.14
N LEU A 42 -2.22 -12.22 -1.10
CA LEU A 42 -1.66 -13.06 -0.04
C LEU A 42 -0.12 -12.99 -0.03
N GLY A 43 0.52 -13.01 -1.22
CA GLY A 43 1.96 -12.84 -1.33
C GLY A 43 2.47 -11.51 -0.79
N PHE A 44 1.74 -10.41 -1.02
CA PHE A 44 2.10 -9.10 -0.43
C PHE A 44 1.97 -9.09 1.09
N ILE A 45 0.87 -9.63 1.63
CA ILE A 45 0.66 -9.70 3.08
C ILE A 45 1.78 -10.53 3.72
N GLU A 46 2.09 -11.70 3.15
CA GLU A 46 3.12 -12.58 3.66
C GLU A 46 4.50 -11.90 3.66
N ALA A 47 4.90 -11.29 2.53
CA ALA A 47 6.19 -10.62 2.40
C ALA A 47 6.40 -9.48 3.41
N VAL A 48 5.35 -8.71 3.71
CA VAL A 48 5.42 -7.63 4.71
C VAL A 48 5.38 -8.18 6.13
N CYS A 49 4.53 -9.19 6.38
CA CYS A 49 4.27 -9.69 7.73
C CYS A 49 5.31 -10.69 8.24
N THR A 50 6.09 -11.34 7.38
CA THR A 50 7.17 -12.28 7.77
C THR A 50 8.13 -11.70 8.81
N PHE A 51 8.38 -10.38 8.79
CA PHE A 51 9.31 -9.74 9.72
C PHE A 51 8.72 -9.43 11.10
N THR A 52 7.39 -9.55 11.24
CA THR A 52 6.66 -9.10 12.45
C THR A 52 5.78 -10.19 13.05
N ILE A 53 5.38 -11.19 12.26
CA ILE A 53 4.50 -12.28 12.66
C ILE A 53 5.32 -13.57 12.74
N PRO A 54 5.23 -14.34 13.84
CA PRO A 54 5.85 -15.65 13.94
C PRO A 54 5.46 -16.58 12.78
N GLU A 55 6.43 -17.33 12.25
CA GLU A 55 6.23 -18.19 11.07
C GLU A 55 5.05 -19.17 11.23
N ASN A 56 4.89 -19.73 12.43
CA ASN A 56 3.79 -20.64 12.74
C ASN A 56 2.39 -20.00 12.73
N LEU A 57 2.31 -18.67 12.82
CA LEU A 57 1.07 -17.89 12.79
C LEU A 57 0.85 -17.16 11.45
N LEU A 58 1.89 -17.04 10.63
CA LEU A 58 1.89 -16.23 9.42
C LEU A 58 0.78 -16.64 8.44
N LYS A 59 0.60 -17.95 8.25
CA LYS A 59 -0.44 -18.49 7.35
C LYS A 59 -1.86 -18.13 7.82
N GLU A 60 -2.14 -18.29 9.11
CA GLU A 60 -3.44 -17.95 9.69
C GLU A 60 -3.70 -16.45 9.60
N PHE A 61 -2.69 -15.65 9.94
CA PHE A 61 -2.74 -14.19 9.84
C PHE A 61 -3.06 -13.75 8.41
N CYS A 62 -2.37 -14.28 7.39
CA CYS A 62 -2.61 -13.91 5.99
C CYS A 62 -4.05 -14.20 5.56
N GLN A 63 -4.62 -15.34 5.99
CA GLN A 63 -6.02 -15.68 5.67
C GLN A 63 -7.02 -14.78 6.39
N ASP A 64 -6.79 -14.45 7.66
CA ASP A 64 -7.68 -13.54 8.40
C ASP A 64 -7.60 -12.11 7.83
N HIS A 65 -6.40 -11.63 7.52
CA HIS A 65 -6.20 -10.32 6.90
C HIS A 65 -6.89 -10.23 5.54
N TYR A 66 -6.75 -11.25 4.69
CA TYR A 66 -7.47 -11.36 3.43
C TYR A 66 -8.99 -11.32 3.63
N ARG A 67 -9.52 -12.05 4.62
CA ARG A 67 -10.96 -12.07 4.95
C ARG A 67 -11.46 -10.68 5.34
N ARG A 68 -10.67 -9.91 6.10
CA ARG A 68 -11.01 -8.53 6.49
C ARG A 68 -11.01 -7.61 5.28
N MET A 69 -9.98 -7.67 4.43
CA MET A 69 -9.92 -6.87 3.20
C MET A 69 -11.10 -7.17 2.27
N LYS A 70 -11.50 -8.43 2.14
CA LYS A 70 -12.66 -8.84 1.33
C LYS A 70 -13.98 -8.21 1.82
N LYS A 71 -14.12 -7.94 3.12
CA LYS A 71 -15.31 -7.28 3.69
C LYS A 71 -15.31 -5.77 3.46
N GLN A 72 -14.13 -5.18 3.35
CA GLN A 72 -13.95 -3.72 3.25
C GLN A 72 -13.95 -3.21 1.81
N TYR A 73 -13.48 -4.04 0.87
CA TYR A 73 -13.19 -3.61 -0.50
C TYR A 73 -14.06 -4.33 -1.54
N SER A 74 -14.04 -3.80 -2.77
CA SER A 74 -14.80 -4.38 -3.87
C SER A 74 -14.20 -5.70 -4.30
N VAL A 75 -15.05 -6.71 -4.48
CA VAL A 75 -14.66 -8.06 -4.88
C VAL A 75 -15.39 -8.40 -6.17
N TRP A 76 -14.67 -8.95 -7.13
CA TRP A 76 -15.27 -9.53 -8.32
C TRP A 76 -14.54 -10.81 -8.71
N GLN A 77 -15.18 -11.60 -9.57
CA GLN A 77 -14.69 -12.90 -9.99
C GLN A 77 -14.74 -12.95 -11.53
N ASN A 78 -13.67 -13.43 -12.16
CA ASN A 78 -13.65 -13.62 -13.61
C ASN A 78 -14.37 -14.92 -14.01
N ASP A 79 -14.51 -15.15 -15.31
CA ASP A 79 -15.19 -16.33 -15.87
C ASP A 79 -14.48 -17.65 -15.52
N GLN A 80 -13.19 -17.60 -15.19
CA GLN A 80 -12.38 -18.74 -14.74
C GLN A 80 -12.54 -19.03 -13.24
N GLY A 81 -13.31 -18.21 -12.52
CA GLY A 81 -13.54 -18.36 -11.09
C GLY A 81 -12.48 -17.73 -10.19
N GLU A 82 -11.53 -16.99 -10.76
CA GLU A 82 -10.48 -16.31 -10.01
C GLU A 82 -11.04 -15.05 -9.33
N VAL A 83 -10.73 -14.90 -8.05
CA VAL A 83 -11.21 -13.80 -7.22
C VAL A 83 -10.21 -12.65 -7.23
N TYR A 84 -10.73 -11.46 -7.48
CA TYR A 84 -9.99 -10.20 -7.47
C TYR A 84 -10.55 -9.26 -6.41
N LEU A 85 -9.64 -8.53 -5.76
CA LEU A 85 -9.98 -7.45 -4.84
C LEU A 85 -9.52 -6.12 -5.45
N SER A 86 -10.40 -5.12 -5.39
CA SER A 86 -10.15 -3.77 -5.87
C SER A 86 -10.23 -2.78 -4.73
N PHE A 87 -9.15 -2.04 -4.50
CA PHE A 87 -9.06 -1.07 -3.40
C PHE A 87 -8.34 0.22 -3.84
N PRO A 88 -8.71 1.37 -3.27
CA PRO A 88 -8.11 2.65 -3.62
C PRO A 88 -6.72 2.80 -2.99
N PHE A 89 -5.80 3.39 -3.75
CA PHE A 89 -4.53 3.88 -3.25
C PHE A 89 -4.44 5.39 -3.41
N ILE A 90 -3.87 6.02 -2.39
CA ILE A 90 -3.47 7.42 -2.42
C ILE A 90 -1.96 7.44 -2.65
N PHE A 91 -1.51 8.15 -3.67
CA PHE A 91 -0.10 8.36 -3.96
C PHE A 91 0.27 9.81 -3.74
N LEU A 92 1.45 10.04 -3.17
CA LEU A 92 2.12 11.32 -3.23
C LEU A 92 3.19 11.23 -4.33
N VAL A 93 3.07 12.05 -5.36
CA VAL A 93 4.00 12.09 -6.49
C VAL A 93 4.80 13.39 -6.42
N ALA A 94 6.12 13.30 -6.50
CA ALA A 94 7.01 14.46 -6.60
C ALA A 94 7.63 14.55 -7.99
N HIS A 95 7.57 15.75 -8.57
CA HIS A 95 8.42 16.14 -9.67
C HIS A 95 9.58 16.96 -9.09
N ALA A 96 10.75 16.36 -9.00
CA ALA A 96 11.93 16.97 -8.38
C ALA A 96 13.03 17.25 -9.40
N ALA A 97 13.68 18.41 -9.30
CA ALA A 97 14.82 18.81 -10.11
C ALA A 97 16.00 19.16 -9.19
N LYS A 98 17.20 18.67 -9.54
CA LYS A 98 18.42 18.95 -8.77
C LYS A 98 18.85 20.40 -9.03
N VAL A 99 19.10 21.14 -7.95
CA VAL A 99 19.59 22.52 -7.98
C VAL A 99 21.11 22.56 -7.87
#